data_AF-A0A2D0KXA3-F1
#
_entry.id   AF-A0A2D0KXA3-F1
#
_cell.length_a   1.000
_cell.length_b   1.000
_cell.length_c   1.000
_cell.angle_alpha   90.00
_cell.angle_beta   90.00
_cell.angle_gamma   90.00
#
_symmetry.space_group_name_H-M   'P 1'
#
loop_
_entity.id
_entity.type
_entity.pdbx_description
1 polymer ?
#
loop_
_entity_poly.entity_id
_entity_poly.type
_entity_poly.pdbx_seq_one_letter_code
_entity_poly.pdbx_strand_id
1 'polypeptide(L)'
;MTSMNEDIAQNIVFDKLLGENSIPVRLRTKNSFSMDEIKILYHALDFLIDFYHEKTEIPKKLALAFVDVYGAFSFREGMYDKEMLNELEDIGIELQDKAIQLLS
;
A
#
# COMPACT_ATOMS: atom_id res chain seq x y z
N MET A 1 8.59 -21.79 2.54
CA MET A 1 7.87 -20.61 2.02
C MET A 1 6.38 -20.92 2.12
N THR A 2 5.66 -20.24 3.00
CA THR A 2 4.20 -20.33 3.04
C THR A 2 3.69 -19.71 1.74
N SER A 3 2.91 -20.43 0.94
CA SER A 3 2.32 -19.87 -0.29
C SER A 3 1.39 -18.71 0.10
N MET A 4 1.43 -17.62 -0.66
CA MET A 4 0.51 -16.50 -0.50
C MET A 4 -0.94 -17.01 -0.59
N ASN A 5 -1.81 -16.54 0.29
CA ASN A 5 -3.26 -16.76 0.24
C ASN A 5 -3.99 -15.44 0.56
N GLU A 6 -5.31 -15.44 0.39
CA GLU A 6 -6.16 -14.26 0.59
C GLU A 6 -5.96 -13.63 1.97
N ASP A 7 -6.03 -14.41 3.05
CA ASP A 7 -5.89 -13.90 4.42
C ASP A 7 -4.50 -13.30 4.67
N ILE A 8 -3.44 -13.97 4.20
CA ILE A 8 -2.06 -13.49 4.33
C ILE A 8 -1.90 -12.17 3.58
N ALA A 9 -2.37 -12.11 2.33
CA ALA A 9 -2.23 -10.91 1.51
C ALA A 9 -3.03 -9.72 2.10
N GLN A 10 -4.26 -9.95 2.56
CA GLN A 10 -5.05 -8.92 3.24
C GLN A 10 -4.38 -8.42 4.53
N ASN A 11 -3.80 -9.32 5.33
CA ASN A 11 -3.09 -8.93 6.53
C ASN A 11 -1.84 -8.10 6.22
N ILE A 12 -1.09 -8.46 5.17
CA ILE A 12 0.04 -7.65 4.69
C ILE A 12 -0.43 -6.23 4.32
N VAL A 13 -1.48 -6.11 3.51
CA VAL A 13 -2.01 -4.80 3.10
C VAL A 13 -2.44 -3.99 4.32
N PHE A 14 -3.17 -4.61 5.25
CA PHE A 14 -3.59 -3.95 6.48
C PHE A 14 -2.41 -3.47 7.32
N ASP A 15 -1.45 -4.34 7.61
CA ASP A 15 -0.30 -4.01 8.45
C ASP A 15 0.57 -2.91 7.83
N LYS A 16 0.70 -2.90 6.50
CA LYS A 16 1.55 -1.94 5.78
C LYS A 16 0.88 -0.61 5.49
N LEU A 17 -0.44 -0.54 5.33
CA LEU A 17 -1.15 0.71 4.99
C LEU A 17 -2.00 1.30 6.12
N LEU A 18 -2.59 0.47 6.98
CA LEU A 18 -3.58 0.92 7.99
C LEU A 18 -3.18 0.66 9.44
N GLY A 19 -2.26 -0.27 9.68
CA GLY A 19 -1.80 -0.62 11.03
C GLY A 19 -1.18 0.57 11.79
N GLU A 20 -1.14 0.47 13.12
CA GLU A 20 -0.58 1.50 14.01
C GLU A 20 0.91 1.79 13.72
N ASN A 21 1.62 0.82 13.15
CA ASN A 21 3.02 0.96 12.72
C ASN A 21 3.17 0.82 11.20
N SER A 22 2.13 1.18 10.44
CA SER A 22 2.11 1.15 8.98
C SER A 22 3.13 2.11 8.36
N ILE A 23 3.43 1.91 7.08
CA ILE A 23 4.38 2.75 6.34
C ILE A 23 3.93 4.22 6.37
N PRO A 24 2.65 4.58 6.08
CA PRO A 24 2.21 5.97 6.16
C PRO A 24 2.35 6.60 7.55
N VAL A 25 2.11 5.83 8.62
CA VAL A 25 2.30 6.31 10.00
C VAL A 25 3.78 6.59 10.25
N ARG A 26 4.66 5.64 9.91
CA ARG A 26 6.10 5.80 10.12
C ARG A 26 6.69 6.96 9.34
N LEU A 27 6.23 7.18 8.10
CA LEU A 27 6.60 8.36 7.32
C LEU A 27 6.24 9.65 8.07
N ARG A 28 4.98 9.78 8.50
CA ARG A 28 4.53 10.98 9.25
C ARG A 28 5.29 11.20 10.56
N THR A 29 5.71 10.13 11.23
CA THR A 29 6.49 10.21 12.48
C THR A 29 8.00 10.19 12.27
N LYS A 30 8.49 10.28 11.02
CA LYS A 30 9.92 10.25 10.67
C LYS A 30 10.67 9.00 11.15
N ASN A 31 9.95 7.88 11.24
CA ASN A 31 10.54 6.56 11.45
C ASN A 31 10.89 5.92 10.11
N SER A 32 11.94 5.10 10.11
CA SER A 32 12.39 4.38 8.92
C SER A 32 11.38 3.32 8.44
N PHE A 33 11.36 3.07 7.14
CA PHE A 33 10.82 1.87 6.51
C PHE A 33 11.82 1.38 5.46
N SER A 34 11.65 0.17 4.94
CA SER A 34 12.49 -0.32 3.84
C SER A 34 11.72 -0.50 2.54
N MET A 35 12.42 -0.38 1.42
CA MET A 35 11.85 -0.69 0.10
C MET A 35 11.47 -2.17 -0.07
N ASP A 36 12.02 -3.06 0.75
CA ASP A 36 11.56 -4.45 0.77
C ASP A 36 10.15 -4.57 1.37
N GLU A 37 9.77 -3.70 2.31
CA GLU A 37 8.38 -3.66 2.80
C GLU A 37 7.41 -3.19 1.71
N ILE A 38 7.82 -2.25 0.85
CA ILE A 38 7.04 -1.82 -0.31
C ILE A 38 6.89 -2.96 -1.32
N LYS A 39 7.97 -3.68 -1.63
CA LYS A 39 7.90 -4.84 -2.54
C LYS A 39 6.97 -5.94 -2.01
N ILE A 40 7.01 -6.21 -0.70
CA ILE A 40 6.10 -7.16 -0.06
C ILE A 40 4.64 -6.69 -0.18
N LEU A 41 4.39 -5.40 0.01
CA LEU A 41 3.07 -4.80 -0.18
C LEU A 41 2.59 -4.96 -1.63
N TYR A 42 3.43 -4.62 -2.62
CA TYR A 42 3.07 -4.76 -4.03
C TYR A 42 2.74 -6.19 -4.41
N HIS A 43 3.56 -7.16 -3.97
CA HIS A 43 3.27 -8.57 -4.23
C HIS A 43 1.93 -9.00 -3.60
N ALA A 44 1.61 -8.57 -2.38
CA ALA A 44 0.31 -8.85 -1.77
C ALA A 44 -0.84 -8.22 -2.56
N LEU A 45 -0.66 -7.01 -3.08
CA LEU A 45 -1.66 -6.31 -3.90
C LEU A 45 -1.86 -7.01 -5.25
N ASP A 46 -0.79 -7.38 -5.95
CA ASP A 46 -0.86 -8.09 -7.23
C ASP A 46 -1.61 -9.43 -7.05
N PHE A 47 -1.31 -10.17 -5.98
CA PHE A 47 -2.06 -11.37 -5.64
C PHE A 47 -3.55 -11.09 -5.40
N LEU A 48 -3.90 -10.02 -4.68
CA LEU A 48 -5.30 -9.69 -4.39
C LEU A 48 -6.04 -9.23 -5.65
N ILE A 49 -5.40 -8.46 -6.53
CA ILE A 49 -5.96 -8.05 -7.82
C ILE A 49 -6.33 -9.31 -8.63
N ASP A 50 -5.39 -10.24 -8.78
CA ASP A 50 -5.65 -11.51 -9.47
C ASP A 50 -6.74 -12.34 -8.77
N PHE A 51 -6.76 -12.36 -7.43
CA PHE A 51 -7.70 -13.15 -6.65
C PHE A 51 -9.14 -12.61 -6.72
N TYR A 52 -9.32 -11.30 -6.83
CA TYR A 52 -10.63 -10.65 -6.87
C TYR A 52 -11.12 -10.27 -8.28
N HIS A 53 -10.32 -10.46 -9.34
CA HIS A 53 -10.69 -9.97 -10.68
C HIS A 53 -12.04 -10.49 -11.23
N GLU A 54 -12.49 -11.68 -10.85
CA GLU A 54 -13.82 -12.23 -11.24
C GLU A 54 -14.88 -12.12 -10.14
N LYS A 55 -14.52 -11.50 -9.01
CA LYS A 55 -15.40 -11.39 -7.84
C LYS A 55 -16.13 -10.06 -7.88
N THR A 56 -17.42 -10.09 -7.53
CA THR A 56 -18.26 -8.88 -7.50
C THR A 56 -18.08 -8.04 -6.25
N GLU A 57 -17.37 -8.55 -5.25
CA GLU A 57 -17.21 -7.92 -3.94
C GLU A 57 -15.81 -8.14 -3.40
N ILE A 58 -15.29 -7.12 -2.71
CA ILE A 58 -14.06 -7.19 -1.92
C ILE A 58 -14.36 -6.90 -0.43
N PRO A 59 -13.52 -7.36 0.50
CA PRO A 59 -13.66 -7.05 1.91
C PRO A 59 -13.61 -5.53 2.16
N LYS A 60 -14.54 -5.02 2.99
CA LYS A 60 -14.59 -3.60 3.36
C LYS A 60 -13.27 -3.08 3.94
N LYS A 61 -12.57 -3.91 4.70
CA LYS A 61 -11.27 -3.56 5.31
C LYS A 61 -10.19 -3.37 4.25
N LEU A 62 -10.24 -4.14 3.16
CA LEU A 62 -9.34 -3.99 2.03
C LEU A 62 -9.68 -2.71 1.25
N ALA A 63 -10.96 -2.46 0.97
CA ALA A 63 -11.40 -1.20 0.34
C ALA A 63 -10.96 0.05 1.14
N LEU A 64 -11.06 -0.01 2.47
CA LEU A 64 -10.64 1.07 3.36
C LEU A 64 -9.14 1.38 3.26
N ALA A 65 -8.30 0.39 2.96
CA ALA A 65 -6.85 0.59 2.83
C ALA A 65 -6.47 1.48 1.66
N PHE A 66 -7.36 1.67 0.69
CA PHE A 66 -7.13 2.49 -0.49
C PHE A 66 -7.79 3.86 -0.44
N VAL A 67 -8.48 4.20 0.64
CA VAL A 67 -9.06 5.54 0.81
C VAL A 67 -7.92 6.55 0.92
N ASP A 68 -7.79 7.40 -0.10
CA ASP A 68 -6.71 8.39 -0.24
C ASP A 68 -5.29 7.79 -0.12
N VAL A 69 -5.08 6.63 -0.76
CA VAL A 69 -3.77 5.94 -0.72
C VAL A 69 -2.65 6.79 -1.30
N TYR A 70 -2.93 7.55 -2.36
CA TYR A 70 -1.97 8.51 -2.90
C TYR A 70 -1.63 9.60 -1.87
N GLY A 71 -2.64 10.22 -1.23
CA GLY A 71 -2.43 11.23 -0.21
C GLY A 71 -1.64 10.72 1.00
N ALA A 72 -1.72 9.43 1.31
CA ALA A 72 -0.93 8.80 2.36
C ALA A 72 0.59 8.84 2.10
N PHE A 73 1.01 8.99 0.84
CA PHE A 73 2.40 9.08 0.39
C PHE A 73 2.77 10.45 -0.20
N SER A 74 1.82 11.40 -0.28
CA SER A 74 2.08 12.75 -0.76
C SER A 74 2.56 13.67 0.37
N PHE A 75 3.77 14.19 0.24
CA PHE A 75 4.39 15.08 1.24
C PHE A 75 4.75 16.44 0.64
N ARG A 76 4.69 17.48 1.49
CA ARG A 76 5.05 18.84 1.09
C ARG A 76 6.56 18.97 0.93
N GLU A 77 6.98 19.89 0.06
CA GLU A 77 8.38 20.30 -0.05
C GLU A 77 8.97 20.66 1.32
N GLY A 78 10.23 20.25 1.55
CA GLY A 78 10.94 20.47 2.81
C GLY A 78 10.62 19.46 3.92
N MET A 79 9.64 18.56 3.75
CA MET A 79 9.43 17.46 4.70
C MET A 79 10.49 16.35 4.54
N TYR A 80 10.90 16.10 3.30
CA TYR A 80 11.98 15.17 2.94
C TYR A 80 12.88 15.82 1.89
N ASP A 81 14.05 15.24 1.66
CA ASP A 81 14.86 15.63 0.51
C ASP A 81 14.15 15.28 -0.81
N LYS A 82 14.64 15.88 -1.91
CA LYS A 82 13.99 15.77 -3.22
C LYS A 82 13.97 14.35 -3.76
N GLU A 83 15.02 13.57 -3.53
CA GLU A 83 15.11 12.20 -4.02
C GLU A 83 14.06 11.33 -3.34
N MET A 84 13.95 11.45 -2.02
CA MET A 84 12.94 10.78 -1.22
C MET A 84 11.52 11.24 -1.56
N LEU A 85 11.29 12.54 -1.82
CA LEU A 85 9.96 13.02 -2.24
C LEU A 85 9.52 12.39 -3.56
N ASN A 86 10.43 12.29 -4.53
CA ASN A 86 10.14 11.63 -5.80
C ASN A 86 9.83 10.14 -5.60
N GLU A 87 10.62 9.42 -4.78
CA GLU A 87 10.37 8.00 -4.50
C GLU A 87 9.02 7.78 -3.82
N LEU A 88 8.62 8.66 -2.89
CA LEU A 88 7.32 8.59 -2.24
C LEU A 88 6.16 8.89 -3.21
N GLU A 89 6.35 9.84 -4.12
CA GLU A 89 5.37 10.13 -5.18
C GLU A 89 5.19 8.92 -6.11
N ASP A 90 6.28 8.30 -6.55
CA ASP A 90 6.27 7.08 -7.38
C ASP A 90 5.52 5.93 -6.65
N ILE A 91 5.78 5.75 -5.35
CA ILE A 91 5.05 4.77 -4.53
C ILE A 91 3.56 5.10 -4.47
N GLY A 92 3.21 6.37 -4.25
CA GLY A 92 1.82 6.81 -4.18
C GLY A 92 1.06 6.55 -5.48
N ILE A 93 1.69 6.81 -6.63
CA ILE A 93 1.12 6.56 -7.97
C ILE A 93 0.88 5.06 -8.17
N GLU A 94 1.90 4.24 -7.94
CA GLU A 94 1.79 2.78 -8.12
C GLU A 94 0.70 2.17 -7.22
N LEU A 95 0.61 2.62 -5.95
CA LEU A 95 -0.46 2.17 -5.04
C LEU A 95 -1.85 2.60 -5.52
N GLN A 96 -1.97 3.80 -6.09
CA GLN A 96 -3.22 4.30 -6.65
C GLN A 96 -3.65 3.49 -7.88
N ASP A 97 -2.71 3.12 -8.75
CA ASP A 97 -2.98 2.30 -9.93
C ASP A 97 -3.40 0.88 -9.55
N LYS A 98 -2.74 0.27 -8.55
CA LYS A 98 -3.15 -1.03 -7.98
C LYS A 98 -4.52 -0.96 -7.32
N ALA A 99 -4.83 0.13 -6.62
CA ALA A 99 -6.15 0.34 -6.04
C ALA A 99 -7.25 0.40 -7.12
N ILE A 100 -7.00 1.12 -8.22
CA ILE A 100 -7.93 1.19 -9.35
C ILE A 100 -8.16 -0.20 -9.94
N GLN A 101 -7.10 -0.96 -10.19
CA GLN A 101 -7.22 -2.32 -10.73
C GLN A 101 -8.01 -3.27 -9.82
N LEU A 102 -7.81 -3.18 -8.50
CA LEU A 102 -8.51 -4.02 -7.54
C LEU A 102 -10.00 -3.65 -7.40
N LEU A 103 -10.36 -2.39 -7.64
CA LEU A 103 -11.70 -1.84 -7.43
C LEU A 103 -12.52 -1.70 -8.72
N SER A 104 -11.94 -2.05 -9.87
CA SER A 104 -12.59 -2.02 -11.19
C SER A 104 -13.28 -3.34 -11.48
#